data_AF-A0A1M6F1E4-F1
#
_entry.id   AF-A0A1M6F1E4-F1
#
_cell.length_a   1.000
_cell.length_b   1.000
_cell.length_c   1.000
_cell.angle_alpha   90.00
_cell.angle_beta   90.00
_cell.angle_gamma   90.00
#
_symmetry.space_group_name_H-M   'P 1'
#
loop_
_entity.id
_entity.type
_entity.pdbx_description
1 polymer ?
#
loop_
_entity_poly.entity_id
_entity_poly.type
_entity_poly.pdbx_seq_one_letter_code
_entity_poly.pdbx_strand_id
1 'polypeptide(L)'
;MPKKYSFFEEDGKIWAEDEEGNVTCICTTLANIMRIEIYEEKGERWYVTTLGEPFCCDVRSLVKKGGSGIAHAITSAGAWVNPKLLGLYFDEMIVQKWNELILNARKVENNDNDPEAMSVYEAFWEWVDNCLEQFGTNYGEGNFGFILNQEGLRIAVVWVSTLAKFFHDFRIREKNVRESVLNYWKKQKWLGGLKDKKFDVDALEQNRFQTRAWHRESGRTRRAYAVSTAGLEKIFSS
;
A
#
# COMPACT_ATOMS: atom_id res chain seq x y z
N MET A 1 11.66 26.40 10.94
CA MET A 1 10.40 25.82 10.46
C MET A 1 10.43 25.89 8.94
N PRO A 2 10.03 24.85 8.19
CA PRO A 2 9.94 24.97 6.73
C PRO A 2 8.90 26.05 6.37
N LYS A 3 9.24 26.95 5.44
CA LYS A 3 8.31 27.98 4.91
C LYS A 3 7.07 27.26 4.36
N LYS A 4 5.88 27.70 4.77
CA LYS A 4 4.62 27.22 4.20
C LYS A 4 4.39 27.89 2.85
N TYR A 5 3.94 27.11 1.88
CA TYR A 5 3.52 27.62 0.58
C TYR A 5 2.07 27.24 0.35
N SER A 6 1.34 28.09 -0.37
CA SER A 6 0.04 27.77 -0.96
C SER A 6 0.24 27.60 -2.46
N PHE A 7 -0.30 26.51 -3.03
CA PHE A 7 -0.15 26.23 -4.45
C PHE A 7 -1.47 26.42 -5.19
N PHE A 8 -1.40 26.92 -6.42
CA PHE A 8 -2.57 27.12 -7.26
C PHE A 8 -2.24 27.04 -8.76
N GLU A 9 -3.27 26.80 -9.55
CA GLU A 9 -3.20 26.72 -11.02
C GLU A 9 -3.85 27.96 -11.63
N GLU A 10 -3.14 28.63 -12.53
CA GLU A 10 -3.62 29.83 -13.22
C GLU A 10 -2.96 29.94 -14.60
N ASP A 11 -3.73 30.27 -15.64
CA ASP A 11 -3.27 30.46 -17.02
C ASP A 11 -2.43 29.30 -17.57
N GLY A 12 -2.84 28.06 -17.27
CA GLY A 12 -2.15 26.87 -17.74
C GLY A 12 -0.80 26.61 -17.06
N LYS A 13 -0.54 27.23 -15.89
CA LYS A 13 0.71 27.14 -15.14
C LYS A 13 0.43 26.83 -13.67
N ILE A 14 1.47 26.40 -12.96
CA ILE A 14 1.42 26.12 -11.52
C ILE A 14 2.25 27.17 -10.79
N TRP A 15 1.67 27.75 -9.74
CA TRP A 15 2.23 28.84 -8.95
C TRP A 15 2.32 28.46 -7.48
N ALA A 16 3.23 29.13 -6.76
CA ALA A 16 3.35 29.05 -5.30
C ALA A 16 3.33 30.46 -4.72
N GLU A 17 2.55 30.65 -3.66
CA GLU A 17 2.53 31.86 -2.82
C GLU A 17 3.14 31.53 -1.46
N ASP A 18 4.09 32.34 -0.98
CA ASP A 18 4.65 32.20 0.36
C ASP A 18 3.83 32.96 1.42
N GLU A 19 4.19 32.82 2.70
CA GLU A 19 3.50 33.48 3.83
C GLU A 19 3.53 35.02 3.77
N GLU A 20 4.41 35.60 2.95
CA GLU A 20 4.55 37.05 2.76
C GLU A 20 3.72 37.54 1.57
N GLY A 21 3.03 36.65 0.85
CA GLY A 21 2.23 36.95 -0.34
C GLY A 21 3.04 37.00 -1.64
N ASN A 22 4.28 36.52 -1.65
CA ASN A 22 5.11 36.52 -2.85
C ASN A 22 4.71 35.35 -3.75
N VAL A 23 4.23 35.68 -4.96
CA VAL A 23 3.81 34.70 -5.97
C VAL A 23 4.97 34.37 -6.91
N THR A 24 5.25 33.08 -7.09
CA THR A 24 6.30 32.58 -7.98
C THR A 24 5.75 31.48 -8.88
N CYS A 25 6.01 31.57 -10.19
CA CYS A 25 5.72 30.47 -11.11
C CYS A 25 6.65 29.30 -10.81
N ILE A 26 6.11 28.09 -10.63
CA ILE A 26 6.88 26.89 -10.30
C ILE A 26 6.82 25.81 -11.39
N CYS A 27 5.87 25.91 -12.31
CA CYS A 27 5.82 25.10 -13.53
C CYS A 27 5.16 25.90 -14.66
N THR A 28 5.80 25.92 -15.83
CA THR A 28 5.31 26.64 -17.02
C THR A 28 4.18 25.95 -17.77
N THR A 29 3.77 24.77 -17.31
CA THR A 29 2.66 23.98 -17.85
C THR A 29 1.86 23.39 -16.68
N LEU A 30 0.57 23.12 -16.91
CA LEU A 30 -0.19 22.23 -16.03
C LEU A 30 0.38 20.83 -16.10
N ALA A 31 0.24 20.11 -14.99
CA ALA A 31 0.72 18.76 -14.86
C ALA A 31 -0.16 17.97 -13.89
N ASN A 32 -0.84 16.94 -14.41
CA ASN A 32 -1.84 16.19 -13.67
C ASN A 32 -1.44 14.73 -13.52
N ILE A 33 -1.36 14.24 -12.28
CA ILE A 33 -1.16 12.80 -12.03
C ILE A 33 -2.45 12.07 -12.42
N MET A 34 -2.40 11.31 -13.51
CA MET A 34 -3.56 10.62 -14.07
C MET A 34 -3.77 9.24 -13.45
N ARG A 35 -2.70 8.46 -13.34
CA ARG A 35 -2.74 7.07 -12.88
C ARG A 35 -1.39 6.59 -12.36
N ILE A 36 -1.40 5.42 -11.72
CA ILE A 36 -0.19 4.67 -11.37
C ILE A 36 -0.13 3.45 -12.28
N GLU A 37 0.94 3.32 -13.07
CA GLU A 37 1.22 2.13 -13.89
C GLU A 37 2.09 1.14 -13.09
N ILE A 38 1.79 -0.15 -13.19
CA ILE A 38 2.54 -1.24 -12.56
C ILE A 38 3.17 -2.06 -13.70
N TYR A 39 4.50 -2.20 -13.69
CA TYR A 39 5.20 -3.04 -14.67
C TYR A 39 5.54 -4.39 -14.04
N GLU A 40 4.81 -5.44 -14.47
CA GLU A 40 4.79 -6.76 -13.84
C GLU A 40 6.17 -7.44 -13.81
N GLU A 41 6.98 -7.31 -14.88
CA GLU A 41 8.28 -7.98 -14.97
C GLU A 41 9.34 -7.48 -13.96
N LYS A 42 9.14 -6.28 -13.38
CA LYS A 42 10.12 -5.64 -12.47
C LYS A 42 9.51 -5.16 -11.15
N GLY A 43 8.20 -5.30 -10.96
CA GLY A 43 7.47 -4.80 -9.78
C GLY A 43 7.58 -3.29 -9.59
N GLU A 44 7.98 -2.54 -10.62
CA GLU A 44 8.17 -1.09 -10.52
C GLU A 44 6.86 -0.36 -10.78
N ARG A 45 6.51 0.53 -9.85
CA ARG A 45 5.32 1.40 -9.95
C ARG A 45 5.72 2.79 -10.42
N TRP A 46 4.96 3.35 -11.35
CA TRP A 46 5.22 4.64 -11.98
C TRP A 46 4.01 5.56 -11.87
N TYR A 47 4.20 6.79 -11.41
CA TYR A 47 3.24 7.86 -11.64
C TYR A 47 3.25 8.22 -13.12
N VAL A 48 2.08 8.25 -13.74
CA VAL A 48 1.86 8.82 -15.07
C VAL A 48 1.28 10.22 -14.89
N THR A 49 2.03 11.22 -15.33
CA THR A 49 1.64 12.62 -15.24
C THR A 49 1.47 13.18 -16.65
N THR A 50 0.29 13.69 -16.97
CA THR A 50 0.01 14.33 -18.26
C THR A 50 0.33 15.82 -18.16
N LEU A 51 1.12 16.32 -19.10
CA LEU A 51 1.47 17.73 -19.24
C LEU A 51 0.51 18.41 -20.21
N GLY A 52 0.07 19.62 -19.83
CA GLY A 52 -0.70 20.50 -20.70
C GLY A 52 0.14 21.11 -21.83
N GLU A 53 -0.44 22.10 -22.51
CA GLU A 53 0.26 22.85 -23.55
C GLU A 53 1.53 23.54 -22.99
N PRO A 54 2.60 23.65 -23.78
CA PRO A 54 2.76 23.19 -25.17
C PRO A 54 3.20 21.72 -25.30
N PHE A 55 3.41 20.99 -24.20
CA PHE A 55 4.03 19.67 -24.21
C PHE A 55 3.07 18.56 -24.61
N CYS A 56 1.83 18.60 -24.12
CA CYS A 56 0.74 17.67 -24.46
C CYS A 56 1.18 16.19 -24.45
N CYS A 57 1.94 15.78 -23.44
CA CYS A 57 2.56 14.46 -23.37
C CYS A 57 2.52 13.87 -21.96
N ASP A 58 2.71 12.55 -21.87
CA ASP A 58 2.78 11.84 -20.60
C ASP A 58 4.24 11.64 -20.18
N VAL A 59 4.54 11.96 -18.93
CA VAL A 59 5.82 11.66 -18.29
C VAL A 59 5.65 10.61 -17.21
N ARG A 60 6.69 9.80 -17.01
CA ARG A 60 6.69 8.71 -16.03
C ARG A 60 7.74 8.96 -14.96
N SER A 61 7.34 8.78 -13.70
CA SER A 61 8.26 8.82 -12.55
C SER A 61 8.01 7.65 -11.61
N LEU A 62 9.08 7.00 -11.15
CA LEU A 62 8.99 5.94 -10.14
C LEU A 62 8.32 6.46 -8.87
N VAL A 63 7.32 5.72 -8.37
CA VAL A 63 6.55 6.08 -7.17
C VAL A 63 7.45 6.29 -5.94
N LYS A 64 8.55 5.52 -5.82
CA LYS A 64 9.52 5.66 -4.73
C LYS A 64 10.24 7.01 -4.70
N LYS A 65 10.22 7.77 -5.79
CA LYS A 65 10.82 9.12 -5.90
C LYS A 65 9.85 10.24 -5.48
N GLY A 66 8.57 9.95 -5.20
CA GLY A 66 7.58 10.93 -4.75
C GLY A 66 7.38 12.08 -5.75
N GLY A 67 6.91 13.23 -5.25
CA GLY A 67 6.73 14.45 -6.02
C GLY A 67 8.03 14.97 -6.65
N SER A 68 9.17 14.78 -5.97
CA SER A 68 10.48 15.15 -6.53
C SER A 68 10.82 14.40 -7.83
N GLY A 69 10.41 13.13 -7.93
CA GLY A 69 10.59 12.36 -9.15
C GLY A 69 9.71 12.84 -10.29
N ILE A 70 8.47 13.25 -9.98
CA ILE A 70 7.55 13.82 -10.95
C ILE A 70 8.10 15.13 -11.49
N ALA A 71 8.55 16.04 -10.61
CA ALA A 71 9.16 17.30 -11.00
C ALA A 71 10.36 17.09 -11.93
N HIS A 72 11.22 16.10 -11.64
CA HIS A 72 12.35 15.76 -12.50
C HIS A 72 11.94 15.19 -13.87
N ALA A 73 10.91 14.34 -13.91
CA ALA A 73 10.37 13.82 -15.16
C ALA A 73 9.79 14.94 -16.05
N ILE A 74 9.15 15.93 -15.44
CA ILE A 74 8.61 17.13 -16.11
C ILE A 74 9.74 18.01 -16.65
N THR A 75 10.79 18.26 -15.85
CA THR A 75 11.99 18.96 -16.34
C THR A 75 12.60 18.25 -17.54
N SER A 76 12.66 16.92 -17.49
CA SER A 76 13.24 16.08 -18.55
C SER A 76 12.42 16.11 -19.85
N ALA A 77 11.12 16.40 -19.77
CA ALA A 77 10.26 16.64 -20.93
C ALA A 77 10.43 18.05 -21.54
N GLY A 78 11.26 18.91 -20.94
CA GLY A 78 11.61 20.24 -21.46
C GLY A 78 10.83 21.39 -20.82
N ALA A 79 9.95 21.12 -19.85
CA ALA A 79 9.25 22.17 -19.13
C ALA A 79 10.18 22.89 -18.16
N TRP A 80 10.08 24.23 -18.11
CA TRP A 80 10.74 24.99 -17.05
C TRP A 80 9.97 24.80 -15.74
N VAL A 81 10.70 24.44 -14.69
CA VAL A 81 10.16 24.19 -13.35
C VAL A 81 11.08 24.70 -12.26
N ASN A 82 10.51 24.97 -11.08
CA ASN A 82 11.25 25.00 -9.81
C ASN A 82 11.14 23.61 -9.16
N PRO A 83 12.18 22.74 -9.23
CA PRO A 83 12.04 21.33 -8.86
C PRO A 83 11.67 21.12 -7.39
N LYS A 84 12.13 22.02 -6.51
CA LYS A 84 11.88 21.93 -5.07
C LYS A 84 10.42 22.23 -4.75
N LEU A 85 9.90 23.34 -5.27
CA LEU A 85 8.51 23.75 -5.01
C LEU A 85 7.51 22.87 -5.76
N LEU A 86 7.84 22.48 -7.01
CA LEU A 86 7.01 21.56 -7.77
C LEU A 86 6.97 20.17 -7.14
N GLY A 87 8.08 19.71 -6.55
CA GLY A 87 8.10 18.48 -5.77
C GLY A 87 7.16 18.52 -4.57
N LEU A 88 7.15 19.64 -3.83
CA LEU A 88 6.24 19.84 -2.70
C LEU A 88 4.77 19.89 -3.14
N TYR A 89 4.46 20.62 -4.22
CA TYR A 89 3.12 20.65 -4.82
C TYR A 89 2.62 19.24 -5.13
N PHE A 90 3.44 18.40 -5.77
CA PHE A 90 3.04 17.03 -6.06
C PHE A 90 2.96 16.13 -4.83
N ASP A 91 3.83 16.31 -3.84
CA ASP A 91 3.70 15.56 -2.58
C ASP A 91 2.38 15.94 -1.88
N GLU A 92 1.98 17.22 -1.89
CA GLU A 92 0.68 17.65 -1.39
C GLU A 92 -0.48 17.10 -2.20
N MET A 93 -0.43 17.14 -3.54
CA MET A 93 -1.44 16.52 -4.40
C MET A 93 -1.53 15.02 -4.21
N ILE A 94 -0.41 14.31 -4.07
CA ILE A 94 -0.39 12.87 -3.82
C ILE A 94 -1.09 12.61 -2.49
N VAL A 95 -0.73 13.34 -1.43
CA VAL A 95 -1.38 13.22 -0.12
C VAL A 95 -2.85 13.60 -0.18
N GLN A 96 -3.24 14.64 -0.92
CA GLN A 96 -4.63 15.06 -1.10
C GLN A 96 -5.43 14.01 -1.87
N LYS A 97 -4.93 13.49 -3.01
CA LYS A 97 -5.59 12.40 -3.75
C LYS A 97 -5.69 11.14 -2.91
N TRP A 98 -4.67 10.80 -2.12
CA TRP A 98 -4.75 9.71 -1.14
C TRP A 98 -5.79 10.00 -0.05
N ASN A 99 -5.82 11.21 0.49
CA ASN A 99 -6.79 11.62 1.50
C ASN A 99 -8.21 11.70 0.93
N GLU A 100 -8.41 12.06 -0.34
CA GLU A 100 -9.69 12.04 -1.03
C GLU A 100 -10.15 10.62 -1.30
N LEU A 101 -9.24 9.71 -1.65
CA LEU A 101 -9.54 8.27 -1.70
C LEU A 101 -9.95 7.76 -0.30
N ILE A 102 -9.25 8.18 0.75
CA ILE A 102 -9.57 7.84 2.16
C ILE A 102 -10.89 8.52 2.61
N LEU A 103 -11.17 9.75 2.22
CA LEU A 103 -12.37 10.52 2.63
C LEU A 103 -13.61 10.10 1.83
N ASN A 104 -13.46 9.74 0.56
CA ASN A 104 -14.53 9.13 -0.23
C ASN A 104 -14.83 7.71 0.28
N ALA A 105 -13.84 7.00 0.83
CA ALA A 105 -14.08 5.77 1.59
C ALA A 105 -14.79 6.03 2.93
N ARG A 106 -14.47 7.12 3.64
CA ARG A 106 -15.14 7.52 4.91
C ARG A 106 -16.55 8.10 4.75
N LYS A 107 -16.90 8.72 3.62
CA LYS A 107 -18.30 9.16 3.35
C LYS A 107 -19.28 7.99 3.21
N VAL A 108 -18.79 6.75 3.19
CA VAL A 108 -19.57 5.50 3.25
C VAL A 108 -19.63 4.95 4.69
N GLU A 109 -19.31 5.76 5.72
CA GLU A 109 -19.51 5.41 7.13
C GLU A 109 -20.99 5.45 7.52
N ASN A 110 -21.71 4.39 7.18
CA ASN A 110 -22.81 3.86 7.99
C ASN A 110 -23.11 2.37 7.69
N ASN A 111 -22.13 1.60 7.21
CA ASN A 111 -22.27 0.15 7.13
C ASN A 111 -20.95 -0.56 7.49
N ASP A 112 -21.10 -1.68 8.19
CA ASP A 112 -20.11 -2.57 8.84
C ASP A 112 -18.97 -3.16 7.98
N ASN A 113 -18.67 -2.60 6.80
CA ASN A 113 -17.62 -3.03 5.90
C ASN A 113 -16.52 -1.98 5.83
N ASP A 114 -15.28 -2.34 6.20
CA ASP A 114 -14.09 -1.49 6.06
C ASP A 114 -13.37 -1.88 4.75
N PRO A 115 -13.66 -1.19 3.62
CA PRO A 115 -13.03 -1.47 2.32
C PRO A 115 -11.50 -1.31 2.32
N GLU A 116 -10.91 -0.59 3.27
CA GLU A 116 -9.45 -0.44 3.39
C GLU A 116 -8.82 -1.72 3.90
N ALA A 117 -9.37 -2.32 4.96
CA ALA A 117 -8.89 -3.60 5.46
C ALA A 117 -9.09 -4.75 4.44
N MET A 118 -10.08 -4.64 3.56
CA MET A 118 -10.30 -5.55 2.44
C MET A 118 -9.25 -5.35 1.33
N SER A 119 -8.95 -4.11 0.95
CA SER A 119 -7.89 -3.79 -0.01
C SER A 119 -6.51 -4.25 0.48
N VAL A 120 -6.22 -4.11 1.78
CA VAL A 120 -4.97 -4.61 2.38
C VAL A 120 -4.92 -6.15 2.37
N TYR A 121 -6.07 -6.83 2.43
CA TYR A 121 -6.16 -8.28 2.36
C TYR A 121 -5.91 -8.82 0.95
N GLU A 122 -6.45 -8.16 -0.08
CA GLU A 122 -6.15 -8.47 -1.49
C GLU A 122 -4.65 -8.27 -1.77
N ALA A 123 -4.13 -7.11 -1.36
CA ALA A 123 -2.71 -6.79 -1.47
C ALA A 123 -1.81 -7.78 -0.71
N PHE A 124 -2.28 -8.32 0.42
CA PHE A 124 -1.58 -9.37 1.14
C PHE A 124 -1.47 -10.65 0.31
N TRP A 125 -2.55 -11.09 -0.32
CA TRP A 125 -2.51 -12.30 -1.15
C TRP A 125 -1.69 -12.12 -2.44
N GLU A 126 -1.79 -10.97 -3.09
CA GLU A 126 -0.91 -10.62 -4.22
C GLU A 126 0.57 -10.62 -3.78
N TRP A 127 0.87 -10.09 -2.59
CA TRP A 127 2.21 -10.10 -2.04
C TRP A 127 2.70 -11.52 -1.72
N VAL A 128 1.84 -12.36 -1.15
CA VAL A 128 2.14 -13.78 -0.90
C VAL A 128 2.43 -14.50 -2.22
N ASP A 129 1.67 -14.22 -3.29
CA ASP A 129 1.86 -14.81 -4.62
C ASP A 129 3.18 -14.40 -5.25
N ASN A 130 3.51 -13.11 -5.21
CA ASN A 130 4.80 -12.58 -5.67
C ASN A 130 6.00 -13.11 -4.86
N CYS A 131 5.77 -13.60 -3.64
CA CYS A 131 6.79 -14.11 -2.74
C CYS A 131 6.72 -15.64 -2.54
N LEU A 132 6.00 -16.37 -3.40
CA LEU A 132 5.72 -17.81 -3.22
C LEU A 132 6.98 -18.64 -2.95
N GLU A 133 8.09 -18.36 -3.63
CA GLU A 133 9.36 -19.07 -3.46
C GLU A 133 9.98 -18.92 -2.05
N GLN A 134 9.58 -17.89 -1.29
CA GLN A 134 10.01 -17.68 0.10
C GLN A 134 9.15 -18.45 1.11
N PHE A 135 8.04 -19.04 0.65
CA PHE A 135 7.17 -19.87 1.46
C PHE A 135 7.48 -21.35 1.28
N GLY A 136 7.54 -22.09 2.39
CA GLY A 136 7.61 -23.54 2.36
C GLY A 136 6.25 -24.17 2.08
N THR A 137 6.25 -25.46 1.74
CA THR A 137 5.02 -26.25 1.58
C THR A 137 4.66 -27.07 2.82
N ASN A 138 5.56 -27.13 3.82
CA ASN A 138 5.33 -27.86 5.07
C ASN A 138 5.51 -26.97 6.29
N TYR A 139 5.00 -27.46 7.42
CA TYR A 139 5.12 -26.81 8.72
C TYR A 139 6.56 -26.44 9.04
N GLY A 140 6.79 -25.14 9.15
CA GLY A 140 8.08 -24.63 9.60
C GLY A 140 9.18 -24.58 8.57
N GLU A 141 8.83 -24.75 7.32
CA GLU A 141 9.70 -24.50 6.18
C GLU A 141 9.43 -23.07 5.66
N GLY A 142 10.40 -22.50 4.96
CA GLY A 142 10.27 -21.18 4.32
C GLY A 142 10.64 -19.98 5.21
N ASN A 143 11.37 -19.06 4.59
CA ASN A 143 11.85 -17.82 5.22
C ASN A 143 10.69 -16.93 5.66
N PHE A 144 9.60 -16.90 4.89
CA PHE A 144 8.44 -16.05 5.14
C PHE A 144 7.34 -16.77 5.90
N GLY A 145 7.35 -18.09 5.87
CA GLY A 145 6.28 -18.92 6.40
C GLY A 145 6.05 -20.11 5.49
N PHE A 146 4.87 -20.70 5.59
CA PHE A 146 4.47 -21.80 4.71
C PHE A 146 3.01 -21.69 4.27
N ILE A 147 2.71 -22.31 3.13
CA ILE A 147 1.36 -22.38 2.57
C ILE A 147 0.77 -23.76 2.85
N LEU A 148 -0.47 -23.80 3.32
CA LEU A 148 -1.28 -25.01 3.43
C LEU A 148 -2.46 -24.93 2.46
N ASN A 149 -2.82 -26.04 1.84
CA ASN A 149 -4.05 -26.18 1.09
C ASN A 149 -4.98 -27.14 1.84
N GLN A 150 -6.17 -26.70 2.23
CA GLN A 150 -7.12 -27.45 3.05
C GLN A 150 -8.54 -27.20 2.57
N GLU A 151 -9.25 -28.27 2.21
CA GLU A 151 -10.70 -28.20 1.91
C GLU A 151 -11.04 -27.11 0.87
N GLY A 152 -10.18 -26.89 -0.13
CA GLY A 152 -10.34 -25.84 -1.15
C GLY A 152 -9.83 -24.45 -0.75
N LEU A 153 -9.47 -24.25 0.53
CA LEU A 153 -8.88 -23.01 1.04
C LEU A 153 -7.35 -23.08 1.02
N ARG A 154 -6.72 -21.99 0.59
CA ARG A 154 -5.29 -21.76 0.77
C ARG A 154 -5.06 -20.93 2.03
N ILE A 155 -4.11 -21.34 2.85
CA ILE A 155 -3.80 -20.71 4.13
C ILE A 155 -2.32 -20.34 4.14
N ALA A 156 -2.03 -19.05 4.25
CA ALA A 156 -0.70 -18.52 4.42
C ALA A 156 -0.37 -18.41 5.92
N VAL A 157 0.58 -19.22 6.38
CA VAL A 157 1.10 -19.18 7.75
C VAL A 157 2.36 -18.33 7.76
N VAL A 158 2.22 -17.04 8.04
CA VAL A 158 3.29 -16.04 7.96
C VAL A 158 3.94 -15.79 9.31
N TRP A 159 5.27 -15.74 9.38
CA TRP A 159 5.95 -15.34 10.62
C TRP A 159 5.60 -13.89 11.00
N VAL A 160 5.62 -13.56 12.29
CA VAL A 160 5.35 -12.17 12.75
C VAL A 160 6.27 -11.15 12.07
N SER A 161 7.55 -11.51 11.89
CA SER A 161 8.53 -10.68 11.16
C SER A 161 8.16 -10.49 9.69
N THR A 162 7.63 -11.53 9.06
CA THR A 162 7.15 -11.51 7.68
C THR A 162 5.96 -10.57 7.53
N LEU A 163 4.97 -10.67 8.41
CA LEU A 163 3.81 -9.80 8.37
C LEU A 163 4.19 -8.34 8.69
N ALA A 164 5.15 -8.11 9.58
CA ALA A 164 5.71 -6.78 9.82
C ALA A 164 6.41 -6.22 8.58
N LYS A 165 7.13 -7.06 7.83
CA LYS A 165 7.73 -6.70 6.54
C LYS A 165 6.66 -6.33 5.51
N PHE A 166 5.60 -7.12 5.39
CA PHE A 166 4.45 -6.80 4.53
C PHE A 166 3.89 -5.41 4.86
N PHE A 167 3.54 -5.13 6.13
CA PHE A 167 3.03 -3.81 6.51
C PHE A 167 4.02 -2.67 6.21
N HIS A 168 5.31 -2.90 6.40
CA HIS A 168 6.34 -1.92 6.07
C HIS A 168 6.42 -1.65 4.55
N ASP A 169 6.42 -2.69 3.73
CA ASP A 169 6.50 -2.60 2.26
C ASP A 169 5.27 -1.87 1.69
N PHE A 170 4.11 -2.02 2.34
CA PHE A 170 2.86 -1.31 2.02
C PHE A 170 2.69 0.02 2.76
N ARG A 171 3.75 0.51 3.43
CA ARG A 171 3.79 1.81 4.15
C ARG A 171 2.75 1.97 5.27
N ILE A 172 2.21 0.87 5.82
CA ILE A 172 1.32 0.87 6.98
C ILE A 172 2.18 0.89 8.25
N ARG A 173 2.55 2.08 8.69
CA ARG A 173 3.58 2.28 9.75
C ARG A 173 2.96 2.41 11.14
N GLU A 174 1.78 2.98 11.22
CA GLU A 174 1.09 3.26 12.47
C GLU A 174 0.61 1.96 13.11
N LYS A 175 0.78 1.83 14.43
CA LYS A 175 0.43 0.61 15.15
C LYS A 175 -1.09 0.39 15.20
N ASN A 176 -1.85 1.45 15.45
CA ASN A 176 -3.31 1.43 15.49
C ASN A 176 -3.92 1.01 14.15
N VAL A 177 -3.38 1.47 13.02
CA VAL A 177 -3.85 1.07 11.68
C VAL A 177 -3.62 -0.43 11.46
N ARG A 178 -2.43 -0.94 11.78
CA ARG A 178 -2.12 -2.38 11.70
C ARG A 178 -3.06 -3.22 12.58
N GLU A 179 -3.34 -2.76 13.80
CA GLU A 179 -4.26 -3.44 14.71
C GLU A 179 -5.70 -3.43 14.19
N SER A 180 -6.18 -2.34 13.60
CA SER A 180 -7.51 -2.26 12.97
C SER A 180 -7.65 -3.24 11.81
N VAL A 181 -6.66 -3.32 10.90
CA VAL A 181 -6.65 -4.27 9.78
C VAL A 181 -6.74 -5.72 10.28
N LEU A 182 -5.90 -6.09 11.25
CA LEU A 182 -5.90 -7.45 11.79
C LEU A 182 -7.19 -7.80 12.54
N ASN A 183 -7.77 -6.83 13.27
CA ASN A 183 -9.07 -6.98 13.91
C ASN A 183 -10.19 -7.21 12.88
N TYR A 184 -10.18 -6.47 11.78
CA TYR A 184 -11.15 -6.65 10.72
C TYR A 184 -11.02 -8.04 10.09
N TRP A 185 -9.81 -8.47 9.71
CA TRP A 185 -9.59 -9.81 9.15
C TRP A 185 -10.04 -10.92 10.10
N LYS A 186 -9.85 -10.72 11.40
CA LYS A 186 -10.36 -11.64 12.42
C LYS A 186 -11.88 -11.65 12.46
N LYS A 187 -12.54 -10.48 12.50
CA LYS A 187 -14.02 -10.35 12.48
C LYS A 187 -14.61 -11.05 11.25
N GLN A 188 -13.93 -10.94 10.10
CA GLN A 188 -14.33 -11.57 8.84
C GLN A 188 -13.97 -13.07 8.72
N LYS A 189 -13.30 -13.65 9.73
CA LYS A 189 -12.83 -15.05 9.75
C LYS A 189 -11.75 -15.37 8.69
N TRP A 190 -10.98 -14.36 8.26
CA TRP A 190 -9.85 -14.52 7.35
C TRP A 190 -8.54 -14.75 8.09
N LEU A 191 -8.44 -14.23 9.32
CA LEU A 191 -7.30 -14.41 10.22
C LEU A 191 -7.65 -15.41 11.34
N GLY A 192 -6.82 -16.42 11.53
CA GLY A 192 -7.06 -17.54 12.45
C GLY A 192 -5.79 -18.14 13.04
N GLY A 193 -5.98 -19.09 13.95
CA GLY A 193 -4.94 -19.92 14.53
C GLY A 193 -4.80 -21.24 13.76
N LEU A 194 -3.82 -22.05 14.19
CA LEU A 194 -3.66 -23.43 13.74
C LEU A 194 -3.85 -24.35 14.93
N LYS A 195 -4.90 -25.16 14.91
CA LYS A 195 -5.18 -26.19 15.91
C LYS A 195 -5.27 -27.53 15.22
N ASP A 196 -4.49 -28.52 15.66
CA ASP A 196 -4.43 -29.85 15.04
C ASP A 196 -4.21 -29.81 13.53
N LYS A 197 -3.37 -28.86 13.11
CA LYS A 197 -3.07 -28.53 11.72
C LYS A 197 -4.23 -27.97 10.90
N LYS A 198 -5.38 -27.66 11.50
CA LYS A 198 -6.51 -27.01 10.81
C LYS A 198 -6.55 -25.52 11.13
N PHE A 199 -7.05 -24.73 10.18
CA PHE A 199 -7.38 -23.33 10.41
C PHE A 199 -8.55 -23.22 11.38
N ASP A 200 -8.34 -22.50 12.48
CA ASP A 200 -9.33 -22.35 13.54
C ASP A 200 -9.32 -20.89 14.01
N VAL A 201 -10.42 -20.17 13.79
CA VAL A 201 -10.56 -18.75 14.14
C VAL A 201 -10.60 -18.54 15.66
N ASP A 202 -11.10 -19.53 16.40
CA ASP A 202 -11.31 -19.47 17.85
C ASP A 202 -10.02 -19.83 18.61
N ALA A 203 -9.11 -20.57 17.98
CA ALA A 203 -7.80 -20.93 18.55
C ALA A 203 -6.89 -19.71 18.87
N LEU A 204 -7.22 -18.51 18.37
CA LEU A 204 -6.45 -17.27 18.57
C LEU A 204 -6.80 -16.47 19.83
N GLU A 205 -7.88 -16.79 20.54
CA GLU A 205 -8.38 -15.96 21.63
C GLU A 205 -7.42 -15.81 22.81
N GLN A 206 -6.49 -16.74 22.99
CA GLN A 206 -5.58 -16.74 24.15
C GLN A 206 -4.30 -15.91 23.94
N ASN A 207 -3.95 -15.49 22.72
CA ASN A 207 -2.77 -14.65 22.43
C ASN A 207 -3.01 -13.71 21.23
N ARG A 208 -4.09 -12.91 21.36
CA ARG A 208 -4.63 -11.84 20.49
C ARG A 208 -4.62 -12.01 18.96
N PHE A 209 -3.54 -12.45 18.30
CA PHE A 209 -3.50 -12.75 16.86
C PHE A 209 -2.41 -13.75 16.41
N GLN A 210 -1.65 -14.35 17.35
CA GLN A 210 -0.45 -15.13 17.01
C GLN A 210 -0.58 -16.61 17.39
N THR A 211 -0.19 -17.52 16.49
CA THR A 211 0.04 -18.94 16.76
C THR A 211 1.53 -19.27 16.85
N ARG A 212 1.88 -20.45 17.38
CA ARG A 212 3.25 -20.97 17.42
C ARG A 212 3.43 -22.01 16.31
N ALA A 213 4.42 -21.83 15.45
CA ALA A 213 4.83 -22.84 14.49
C ALA A 213 6.34 -23.15 14.64
N TRP A 214 6.70 -24.42 14.48
CA TRP A 214 8.10 -24.86 14.52
C TRP A 214 8.84 -24.30 13.30
N HIS A 215 10.13 -23.98 13.35
CA HIS A 215 10.92 -23.59 12.17
C HIS A 215 12.14 -24.50 12.03
N ARG A 216 12.09 -25.41 11.04
CA ARG A 216 12.97 -26.59 10.95
C ARG A 216 14.45 -26.22 10.91
N GLU A 217 14.83 -25.22 10.10
CA GLU A 217 16.22 -24.79 9.97
C GLU A 217 16.79 -24.12 11.24
N SER A 218 15.93 -23.55 12.07
CA SER A 218 16.37 -22.82 13.28
C SER A 218 16.22 -23.64 14.56
N GLY A 219 15.57 -24.80 14.50
CA GLY A 219 15.27 -25.63 15.67
C GLY A 219 14.45 -24.94 16.75
N ARG A 220 13.75 -23.85 16.42
CA ARG A 220 13.02 -23.00 17.38
C ARG A 220 11.56 -22.81 16.97
N THR A 221 10.68 -22.66 17.95
CA THR A 221 9.30 -22.23 17.75
C THR A 221 9.25 -20.74 17.45
N ARG A 222 8.58 -20.35 16.36
CA ARG A 222 8.34 -18.97 15.95
C ARG A 222 6.87 -18.61 16.13
N ARG A 223 6.61 -17.31 16.31
CA ARG A 223 5.25 -16.75 16.31
C ARG A 223 4.83 -16.45 14.88
N ALA A 224 3.61 -16.82 14.51
CA ALA A 224 3.06 -16.71 13.17
C ALA A 224 1.60 -16.24 13.20
N TYR A 225 1.09 -15.79 12.05
CA TYR A 225 -0.32 -15.55 11.78
C TYR A 225 -0.76 -16.54 10.70
N ALA A 226 -1.97 -17.08 10.77
CA ALA A 226 -2.56 -17.84 9.67
C ALA A 226 -3.65 -17.01 9.00
N VAL A 227 -3.51 -16.76 7.70
CA VAL A 227 -4.45 -16.00 6.89
C VAL A 227 -5.01 -16.93 5.82
N SER A 228 -6.33 -17.13 5.76
CA SER A 228 -7.00 -18.00 4.78
C SER A 228 -7.45 -17.20 3.56
N THR A 229 -7.64 -17.85 2.39
CA THR A 229 -8.22 -17.26 1.17
C THR A 229 -9.75 -17.16 1.21
N ALA A 230 -10.40 -17.56 2.31
CA ALA A 230 -11.87 -17.53 2.44
C ALA A 230 -12.47 -16.12 2.27
N GLY A 231 -11.66 -15.08 2.43
CA GLY A 231 -12.05 -13.70 2.12
C GLY A 231 -12.09 -13.40 0.63
N LEU A 232 -11.18 -13.96 -0.17
CA LEU A 232 -11.12 -13.69 -1.61
C LEU A 232 -12.39 -14.16 -2.31
N GLU A 233 -12.87 -15.37 -2.01
CA GLU A 233 -14.11 -15.89 -2.59
C GLU A 233 -15.32 -15.00 -2.28
N LYS A 234 -15.39 -14.44 -1.07
CA LYS A 234 -16.48 -13.54 -0.66
C LYS A 234 -16.41 -12.17 -1.33
N ILE A 235 -15.20 -11.68 -1.61
CA ILE A 235 -15.00 -10.39 -2.26
C ILE A 235 -15.40 -10.47 -3.74
N PHE A 236 -15.09 -11.57 -4.43
CA PHE A 236 -15.41 -11.75 -5.86
C PHE A 236 -16.82 -12.28 -6.16
N SER A 237 -17.62 -12.58 -5.13
CA SER A 237 -19.00 -13.08 -5.28
C SER A 237 -20.09 -12.06 -4.89
N SER A 238 -19.71 -10.86 -4.50
CA SER A 238 -20.57 -9.69 -4.21
C SER A 238 -20.46 -8.63 -5.28
#